data_AF-A0A0H5QLW9-F1
#
_entry.id   AF-A0A0H5QLW9-F1
#
_cell.length_a   1.000
_cell.length_b   1.000
_cell.length_c   1.000
_cell.angle_alpha   90.00
_cell.angle_beta   90.00
_cell.angle_gamma   90.00
#
_symmetry.space_group_name_H-M   'P 1'
#
loop_
_entity.id
_entity.type
_entity.pdbx_description
1 polymer ?
#
loop_
_entity_poly.entity_id
_entity_poly.type
_entity_poly.pdbx_seq_one_letter_code
_entity_poly.pdbx_strand_id
1 'polypeptide(L)'
;MKQLSFFETPQTIHQPPIVKTPDDTYRAELRLTWHPQSGRKVIAIEVSHEHSRELVSWKLYPTDEGHSVAWLFDQAVQDLGAILEELDAPF
;
A
#
# COMPACT_ATOMS: atom_id res chain seq x y z
N MET A 1 6.36 -20.93 -5.03
CA MET A 1 6.44 -19.45 -5.10
C MET A 1 5.75 -19.01 -6.38
N LYS A 2 4.66 -18.23 -6.29
CA LYS A 2 3.97 -17.70 -7.48
C LYS A 2 4.53 -16.31 -7.77
N GLN A 3 5.09 -16.16 -8.97
CA GLN A 3 5.66 -14.93 -9.51
C GLN A 3 4.50 -13.98 -9.87
N LEU A 4 4.46 -12.79 -9.25
CA LEU A 4 3.51 -11.75 -9.63
C LEU A 4 3.94 -11.15 -10.97
N SER A 5 3.06 -11.24 -11.97
CA SER A 5 3.29 -10.69 -13.31
C SER A 5 2.68 -9.28 -13.39
N PHE A 6 3.48 -8.30 -13.81
CA PHE A 6 3.11 -6.87 -13.81
C PHE A 6 2.44 -6.38 -15.10
N PHE A 7 2.03 -7.28 -16.00
CA PHE A 7 1.59 -6.96 -17.36
C PHE A 7 0.12 -7.30 -17.68
N GLU A 8 -0.63 -7.84 -16.73
CA GLU A 8 -2.06 -8.01 -16.92
C GLU A 8 -2.78 -6.73 -16.49
N THR A 9 -3.89 -6.40 -17.17
CA THR A 9 -4.94 -5.42 -16.82
C THR A 9 -4.99 -5.09 -15.32
N PRO A 10 -5.45 -3.89 -14.88
CA PRO A 10 -5.64 -3.60 -13.46
C PRO A 10 -6.69 -4.57 -12.91
N GLN A 11 -6.25 -5.79 -12.59
CA GLN A 11 -6.88 -6.67 -11.66
C GLN A 11 -6.87 -5.79 -10.42
N THR A 12 -8.05 -5.33 -10.03
CA THR A 12 -8.27 -4.80 -8.71
C THR A 12 -7.77 -5.91 -7.79
N ILE A 13 -6.49 -5.86 -7.42
CA ILE A 13 -5.93 -6.86 -6.54
C ILE A 13 -6.59 -6.52 -5.23
N HIS A 14 -7.65 -7.27 -4.93
CA HIS A 14 -8.45 -7.03 -3.76
C HIS A 14 -7.53 -7.17 -2.55
N GLN A 15 -7.40 -6.08 -1.81
CA GLN A 15 -6.71 -6.08 -0.54
C GLN A 15 -7.37 -7.16 0.33
N PRO A 16 -6.61 -8.09 0.91
CA PRO A 16 -7.18 -8.98 1.92
C PRO A 16 -7.76 -8.13 3.06
N PRO A 17 -8.88 -8.56 3.68
CA PRO A 17 -9.42 -7.86 4.84
C PRO A 17 -8.37 -7.83 5.95
N ILE A 18 -8.29 -6.70 6.67
CA ILE A 18 -7.41 -6.53 7.81
C ILE A 18 -7.86 -7.52 8.90
N VAL A 19 -7.00 -8.48 9.25
CA VAL A 19 -7.23 -9.38 10.38
C VAL A 19 -6.54 -8.78 11.59
N LYS A 20 -7.33 -8.44 12.63
CA LYS A 20 -6.81 -7.90 13.88
C LYS A 20 -6.73 -8.97 14.96
N THR A 21 -5.73 -8.90 15.81
CA THR A 21 -5.66 -9.58 17.11
C THR A 21 -5.31 -8.56 18.21
N PRO A 22 -5.73 -8.78 19.48
CA PRO A 22 -5.69 -7.75 20.53
C PRO A 22 -4.30 -7.23 20.89
N ASP A 23 -3.26 -8.01 20.60
CA ASP A 23 -1.86 -7.70 20.91
C ASP A 23 -1.05 -7.32 19.65
N ASP A 24 -1.72 -7.05 18.53
CA ASP A 24 -1.02 -6.74 17.30
C ASP A 24 -0.40 -5.35 17.32
N THR A 25 0.92 -5.33 17.13
CA THR A 25 1.63 -4.12 16.71
C THR A 25 1.82 -4.17 15.21
N TYR A 26 1.40 -3.10 14.53
CA TYR A 26 1.49 -2.98 13.08
C TYR A 26 2.61 -2.01 12.68
N ARG A 27 3.27 -2.33 11.58
CA ARG A 27 4.23 -1.46 10.90
C ARG A 27 3.60 -1.00 9.59
N ALA A 28 3.29 0.30 9.50
CA ALA A 28 2.81 0.93 8.29
C ALA A 28 3.92 1.77 7.63
N GLU A 29 4.14 1.57 6.32
CA GLU A 29 5.14 2.27 5.53
C GLU A 29 4.50 2.92 4.29
N LEU A 30 4.81 4.19 4.07
CA LEU A 30 4.55 4.89 2.81
C LEU A 30 5.86 5.00 2.03
N ARG A 31 5.94 4.39 0.85
CA ARG A 31 7.15 4.28 0.04
C ARG A 31 6.98 4.96 -1.30
N LEU A 32 7.88 5.86 -1.65
CA LEU A 32 8.02 6.41 -3.01
C LEU A 32 9.21 5.75 -3.70
N THR A 33 8.96 5.03 -4.79
CA THR A 33 9.98 4.41 -5.62
C THR A 33 10.10 5.14 -6.94
N TRP A 34 11.32 5.56 -7.30
CA TRP A 34 11.61 6.14 -8.61
C TRP A 34 12.39 5.12 -9.45
N HIS A 35 11.93 4.87 -10.68
CA HIS A 35 12.59 4.04 -11.67
C HIS A 35 13.23 4.93 -12.75
N PRO A 36 14.53 5.27 -12.66
CA PRO A 36 15.14 6.27 -13.55
C PRO A 36 15.10 5.87 -15.03
N GLN A 37 15.23 4.57 -15.33
CA GLN A 37 15.25 4.06 -16.70
C GLN A 37 13.93 4.27 -17.45
N SER A 38 12.80 4.21 -16.75
CA SER A 38 11.47 4.39 -17.34
C SER A 38 10.83 5.73 -16.99
N GLY A 39 11.46 6.54 -16.13
CA GLY A 39 10.87 7.77 -15.57
C GLY A 39 9.69 7.54 -14.61
N ARG A 40 9.21 6.29 -14.49
CA ARG A 40 8.06 5.90 -13.67
C ARG A 40 8.37 6.13 -12.19
N LYS A 41 7.40 6.68 -11.47
CA LYS A 41 7.38 6.67 -10.02
C LYS A 41 6.21 5.80 -9.55
N VAL A 42 6.35 5.24 -8.37
CA VAL A 42 5.32 4.40 -7.75
C VAL A 42 5.26 4.78 -6.29
N ILE A 43 4.07 5.08 -5.81
CA ILE A 43 3.82 5.26 -4.38
C ILE A 43 3.15 3.99 -3.88
N ALA A 44 3.55 3.51 -2.71
CA ALA A 44 3.02 2.29 -2.12
C ALA A 44 2.75 2.52 -0.63
N ILE A 45 1.63 1.99 -0.16
CA ILE A 45 1.37 1.79 1.26
C ILE A 45 1.55 0.29 1.53
N GLU A 46 2.26 -0.04 2.60
CA GLU A 46 2.44 -1.41 3.08
C GLU A 46 2.22 -1.44 4.58
N VAL A 47 1.31 -2.28 5.06
CA VAL A 47 1.06 -2.51 6.48
C VAL A 47 1.28 -3.98 6.77
N SER A 48 2.11 -4.26 7.75
CA SER A 48 2.44 -5.61 8.19
C SER A 48 2.38 -5.73 9.71
N HIS A 49 2.20 -6.93 10.23
CA HIS A 49 2.47 -7.19 11.65
C HIS A 49 3.97 -6.98 11.91
N GLU A 50 4.31 -6.24 12.97
CA GLU A 50 5.70 -5.85 13.24
C GLU A 50 6.61 -7.07 13.46
N HIS A 51 6.09 -8.09 14.15
CA HIS A 51 6.82 -9.30 14.53
C HIS A 51 6.85 -10.36 13.43
N SER A 52 5.69 -10.76 12.89
CA SER A 52 5.61 -11.84 11.90
C SER A 52 5.97 -11.37 10.49
N ARG A 53 5.96 -10.06 10.24
CA ARG A 53 6.08 -9.44 8.90
C ARG A 53 5.00 -9.89 7.91
N GLU A 54 3.93 -10.51 8.41
CA GLU A 54 2.79 -10.87 7.59
C GLU A 54 2.10 -9.60 7.10
N LEU A 55 1.78 -9.58 5.80
CA LEU A 55 1.17 -8.44 5.14
C LEU A 55 -0.32 -8.37 5.48
N VAL A 56 -0.74 -7.25 6.04
CA VAL A 56 -2.11 -6.98 6.50
C VAL A 56 -2.88 -6.14 5.50
N SER A 57 -2.22 -5.11 4.96
CA SER A 57 -2.81 -4.20 3.99
C SER A 57 -1.73 -3.68 3.05
N TRP A 58 -2.10 -3.37 1.83
CA TRP A 58 -1.22 -2.69 0.89
C TRP A 58 -2.03 -1.94 -0.16
N LYS A 59 -1.44 -0.87 -0.72
CA LYS A 59 -2.04 -0.10 -1.82
C LYS A 59 -0.94 0.45 -2.73
N LEU A 60 -1.16 0.47 -4.03
CA LEU A 60 -0.21 0.96 -5.02
C LEU A 60 -0.81 2.09 -5.86
N TYR A 61 -0.01 3.13 -6.10
CA TYR A 61 -0.34 4.28 -6.92
C TYR A 61 0.74 4.42 -8.00
N PRO A 62 0.54 3.82 -9.17
CA PRO A 62 1.41 4.05 -10.30
C PRO A 62 1.27 5.52 -10.75
N THR A 63 2.39 6.17 -11.10
CA THR A 63 2.40 7.54 -11.63
C THR A 63 2.44 7.51 -13.16
N ASP A 64 1.44 6.91 -13.78
CA ASP A 64 1.20 6.97 -15.22
C ASP A 64 0.61 8.35 -15.60
N GLU A 65 0.71 8.70 -16.90
CA GLU A 65 0.79 10.06 -17.48
C GLU A 65 -0.37 11.04 -17.21
N GLY A 66 -1.35 10.72 -16.37
CA GLY A 66 -2.51 11.58 -16.07
C GLY A 66 -2.43 12.39 -14.78
N HIS A 67 -1.60 12.00 -13.81
CA HIS A 67 -1.62 12.58 -12.46
C HIS A 67 -0.24 13.03 -11.98
N SER A 68 -0.20 14.18 -11.29
CA SER A 68 1.04 14.64 -10.66
C SER A 68 1.42 13.73 -9.50
N VAL A 69 2.72 13.52 -9.30
CA VAL A 69 3.27 12.70 -8.21
C VAL A 69 2.85 13.26 -6.85
N ALA A 70 2.80 14.58 -6.72
CA ALA A 70 2.36 15.25 -5.50
C ALA A 70 0.90 14.91 -5.17
N TRP A 71 0.02 14.94 -6.16
CA TRP A 71 -1.39 14.59 -5.95
C TRP A 71 -1.56 13.12 -5.55
N LEU A 72 -0.85 12.20 -6.21
CA LEU A 72 -0.88 10.78 -5.84
C LEU A 72 -0.30 10.53 -4.43
N PHE A 73 0.68 11.34 -4.01
CA PHE A 73 1.24 11.28 -2.66
C PHE A 73 0.25 11.76 -1.61
N ASP A 74 -0.42 12.89 -1.84
CA ASP A 74 -1.45 13.41 -0.93
C ASP A 74 -2.59 12.41 -0.77
N GLN A 75 -3.03 11.77 -1.87
CA GLN A 75 -4.02 10.71 -1.84
C GLN A 75 -3.54 9.50 -1.02
N ALA A 76 -2.28 9.09 -1.19
CA ALA A 76 -1.70 7.98 -0.43
C ALA A 76 -1.57 8.30 1.07
N VAL A 77 -1.30 9.55 1.45
CA VAL A 77 -1.28 9.97 2.86
C VAL A 77 -2.68 9.88 3.47
N GLN A 78 -3.72 10.33 2.76
CA GLN A 78 -5.10 10.22 3.23
C GLN A 78 -5.53 8.76 3.41
N ASP A 79 -5.21 7.91 2.43
CA ASP A 79 -5.52 6.49 2.48
C ASP A 79 -4.75 5.77 3.61
N LEU A 80 -3.49 6.15 3.87
CA LEU A 80 -2.74 5.66 5.03
C LEU A 80 -3.44 6.06 6.34
N GLY A 81 -3.91 7.31 6.45
CA GLY A 81 -4.68 7.76 7.60
C GLY A 81 -5.93 6.91 7.84
N ALA A 82 -6.71 6.63 6.79
CA ALA A 82 -7.88 5.77 6.87
C ALA A 82 -7.53 4.33 7.30
N ILE A 83 -6.42 3.76 6.81
CA ILE A 83 -5.95 2.45 7.24
C ILE A 83 -5.57 2.46 8.72
N LEU A 84 -4.89 3.51 9.20
CA LEU A 84 -4.53 3.63 10.62
C LEU A 84 -5.77 3.79 11.51
N GLU A 85 -6.77 4.55 11.10
CA GLU A 85 -8.07 4.64 11.79
C GLU A 85 -8.80 3.30 11.83
N GLU A 86 -8.78 2.54 10.72
CA GLU A 86 -9.33 1.19 10.69
C GLU A 86 -8.58 0.28 11.65
N LEU A 87 -7.25 0.34 11.74
CA LEU A 87 -6.46 -0.47 12.68
C LEU A 87 -6.74 -0.12 14.15
N ASP A 88 -6.94 1.16 14.47
CA ASP A 88 -7.24 1.65 15.83
C ASP A 88 -8.69 1.36 16.28
N ALA A 89 -9.60 1.12 15.33
CA ALA A 89 -10.99 0.82 15.66
C ALA A 89 -11.12 -0.47 16.51
N PRO A 90 -12.06 -0.52 17.47
CA PRO A 90 -12.32 -1.71 18.27
C PRO A 90 -12.83 -2.88 17.41
N PHE A 91 -12.73 -4.09 17.96
CA PHE A 91 -13.20 -5.36 17.34
C PHE A 91 -14.71 -5.39 17.10
#